data_AF-A0AAE3UFJ2-F1
#
_entry.id   AF-A0AAE3UFJ2-F1
#
_cell.length_a   1.000
_cell.length_b   1.000
_cell.length_c   1.000
_cell.angle_alpha   90.00
_cell.angle_beta   90.00
_cell.angle_gamma   90.00
#
_symmetry.space_group_name_H-M   'P 1'
#
loop_
_entity.id
_entity.type
_entity.pdbx_description
1 polymer ?
#
loop_
_entity_poly.entity_id
_entity_poly.type
_entity_poly.pdbx_seq_one_letter_code
_entity_poly.pdbx_strand_id
1 'polypeptide(L)'
;MKYIVFLLCIFISVSAFSQQETFDLITYTPPKGWKKEFKENVIGYSNVDNAKKTWCRISVYRSTASKGAIDQDFISEWNELVAKPYQITKAPQTSTTQDAAGWKIKGGSGTFVFNNSDAAVLLTTMSDNSRVVSITAMTNSQDYMPVIERFVEKVSLKKSTASNAGTKPAASSTTTPRATPVKSSYKFTTTNFDDGWVATEQADWVQVAKGNLKVLLHYPTNRIDVSSSDVKIIANNAWNILVAPRYSNLKNFKLTNGNLDYLRPMFMSGNVSDPSTGKVVYVVLFKRGESGWIEVVAPDKNTFVQAFGVDNDIIDNTVSMSIWEPLQKMAGYNRFGVAMSDLIGKWTNNFSGMTQYVNVYTGASAGMDTHSSAQVFVFSGNSYQWQISSASGFVGSIKFQGAKSNGQFKVPTNWQIYFSDIEAKPRTYDAYFSCIKGARILWLQDSAYPIGFTAYGRSE
;
A
#
# COMPACT_ATOMS: atom_id res chain seq x y z
N MET A 1 3.39 -42.98 74.71
CA MET A 1 2.11 -42.26 74.59
C MET A 1 2.45 -40.80 74.32
N LYS A 2 2.55 -40.32 73.07
CA LYS A 2 1.48 -39.84 72.16
C LYS A 2 0.59 -38.74 72.76
N TYR A 3 0.94 -37.47 72.51
CA TYR A 3 0.04 -36.31 72.33
C TYR A 3 0.81 -35.29 71.46
N ILE A 4 0.70 -35.33 70.13
CA ILE A 4 -0.19 -34.54 69.25
C ILE A 4 -0.25 -33.05 69.65
N VAL A 5 0.55 -32.22 68.98
CA VAL A 5 0.28 -30.80 68.74
C VAL A 5 0.22 -30.61 67.23
N PHE A 6 -0.97 -30.25 66.74
CA PHE A 6 -1.29 -30.06 65.33
C PHE A 6 -1.05 -28.59 64.99
N LEU A 7 0.06 -28.27 64.29
CA LEU A 7 0.31 -26.93 63.77
C LEU A 7 -0.21 -26.86 62.33
N LEU A 8 -1.36 -26.20 62.17
CA LEU A 8 -2.01 -25.94 60.89
C LEU A 8 -1.25 -24.83 60.14
N CYS A 9 -0.30 -25.21 59.27
CA CYS A 9 0.32 -24.26 58.33
C CYS A 9 -0.65 -23.97 57.17
N ILE A 10 -1.37 -22.85 57.29
CA ILE A 10 -2.14 -22.26 56.20
C ILE A 10 -1.16 -21.79 55.12
N PHE A 11 -1.06 -22.53 54.02
CA PHE A 11 -0.49 -22.01 52.77
C PHE A 11 -1.48 -20.99 52.19
N ILE A 12 -1.26 -19.71 52.51
CA ILE A 12 -1.85 -18.62 51.74
C ILE A 12 -1.13 -18.61 50.39
N SER A 13 -1.77 -19.19 49.38
CA SER A 13 -1.42 -18.99 47.97
C SER A 13 -1.61 -17.51 47.66
N VAL A 14 -0.56 -16.70 47.85
CA VAL A 14 -0.55 -15.33 47.33
C VAL A 14 -0.50 -15.47 45.80
N SER A 15 -1.68 -15.42 45.18
CA SER A 15 -1.81 -15.14 43.76
C SER A 15 -1.13 -13.79 43.53
N ALA A 16 0.13 -13.81 43.10
CA ALA A 16 0.80 -12.61 42.65
C ALA A 16 0.02 -12.10 41.43
N PHE A 17 -0.89 -11.16 41.66
CA PHE A 17 -1.51 -10.38 40.60
C PHE A 17 -0.37 -9.76 39.81
N SER A 18 -0.33 -10.04 38.50
CA SER A 18 0.62 -9.38 37.61
C SER A 18 0.35 -7.88 37.69
N GLN A 19 1.26 -7.13 38.30
CA GLN A 19 1.08 -5.70 38.53
C GLN A 19 1.09 -4.99 37.18
N GLN A 20 0.02 -4.26 36.87
CA GLN A 20 -0.03 -3.41 35.69
C GLN A 20 0.97 -2.26 35.86
N GLU A 21 1.61 -1.86 34.76
CA GLU A 21 2.50 -0.71 34.70
C GLU A 21 1.90 0.35 33.78
N THR A 22 2.06 1.61 34.17
CA THR A 22 1.69 2.77 33.34
C THR A 22 2.95 3.51 32.92
N PHE A 23 3.06 3.79 31.63
CA PHE A 23 4.09 4.64 31.06
C PHE A 23 3.39 5.67 30.16
N ASP A 24 3.43 6.94 30.55
CA ASP A 24 2.73 8.02 29.83
C ASP A 24 1.22 7.75 29.66
N LEU A 25 0.72 7.61 28.42
CA LEU A 25 -0.70 7.38 28.14
C LEU A 25 -1.09 5.89 28.08
N ILE A 26 -0.12 4.98 28.26
CA ILE A 26 -0.33 3.54 28.10
C ILE A 26 -0.17 2.79 29.42
N THR A 27 -1.16 1.96 29.74
CA THR A 27 -1.12 1.01 30.86
C THR A 27 -1.11 -0.41 30.30
N TYR A 28 -0.21 -1.26 30.76
CA TYR A 28 -0.04 -2.61 30.22
C TYR A 28 0.43 -3.59 31.29
N THR A 29 0.48 -4.88 30.95
CA THR A 29 0.99 -5.93 31.84
C THR A 29 2.36 -6.41 31.33
N PRO A 30 3.46 -6.18 32.07
CA PRO A 30 4.80 -6.63 31.65
C PRO A 30 4.88 -8.14 31.43
N PRO A 31 5.67 -8.61 30.46
CA PRO A 31 5.90 -10.04 30.27
C PRO A 31 6.70 -10.62 31.44
N LYS A 32 6.19 -11.69 32.06
CA LYS A 32 6.76 -12.28 33.27
C LYS A 32 8.15 -12.86 32.99
N GLY A 33 9.13 -12.49 33.83
CA GLY A 33 10.50 -13.04 33.77
C GLY A 33 11.37 -12.48 32.64
N TRP A 34 10.92 -11.43 31.96
CA TRP A 34 11.71 -10.76 30.93
C TRP A 34 12.61 -9.69 31.54
N LYS A 35 13.77 -9.47 30.93
CA LYS A 35 14.69 -8.41 31.34
C LYS A 35 14.08 -7.06 30.95
N LYS A 36 13.86 -6.19 31.94
CA LYS A 36 13.37 -4.82 31.73
C LYS A 36 14.54 -3.85 31.60
N GLU A 37 14.48 -2.96 30.63
CA GLU A 37 15.41 -1.86 30.43
C GLU A 37 14.64 -0.56 30.23
N PHE A 38 15.02 0.48 30.95
CA PHE A 38 14.44 1.81 30.83
C PHE A 38 15.45 2.77 30.20
N LYS A 39 15.03 3.49 29.16
CA LYS A 39 15.74 4.64 28.59
C LYS A 39 14.74 5.79 28.46
N GLU A 40 15.23 7.02 28.47
CA GLU A 40 14.45 8.26 28.66
C GLU A 40 13.03 8.27 28.03
N ASN A 41 12.89 7.81 26.77
CA ASN A 41 11.62 7.79 26.04
C ASN A 41 11.08 6.38 25.69
N VAL A 42 11.68 5.30 26.21
CA VAL A 42 11.28 3.92 25.87
C VAL A 42 11.51 2.93 27.02
N ILE A 43 10.54 2.05 27.25
CA ILE A 43 10.68 0.88 28.12
C ILE A 43 10.80 -0.36 27.24
N GLY A 44 11.92 -1.07 27.35
CA GLY A 44 12.17 -2.33 26.64
C GLY A 44 12.05 -3.53 27.57
N TYR A 45 11.48 -4.62 27.08
CA TYR A 45 11.47 -5.94 27.69
C TYR A 45 12.12 -6.92 26.72
N SER A 46 13.10 -7.69 27.16
CA SER A 46 13.76 -8.68 26.31
C SER A 46 13.82 -10.06 26.96
N ASN A 47 13.77 -11.09 26.11
CA ASN A 47 14.03 -12.47 26.47
C ASN A 47 14.93 -13.10 25.42
N VAL A 48 15.87 -13.93 25.87
CA VAL A 48 16.79 -14.68 25.01
C VAL A 48 16.81 -16.13 25.52
N ASP A 49 16.45 -17.07 24.65
CA ASP A 49 16.63 -18.49 24.88
C ASP A 49 17.90 -18.94 24.17
N ASN A 50 18.98 -19.10 24.94
CA ASN A 50 20.28 -19.51 24.42
C ASN A 50 20.29 -20.95 23.88
N ALA A 51 19.41 -21.83 24.38
CA ALA A 51 19.34 -23.22 23.93
C ALA A 51 18.70 -23.31 22.55
N LYS A 52 17.61 -22.57 22.32
CA LYS A 52 16.93 -22.49 21.02
C LYS A 52 17.53 -21.46 20.06
N LYS A 53 18.45 -20.61 20.54
CA LYS A 53 18.99 -19.44 19.82
C LYS A 53 17.90 -18.47 19.36
N THR A 54 16.86 -18.32 20.17
CA THR A 54 15.74 -17.42 19.88
C THR A 54 15.77 -16.22 20.82
N TRP A 55 15.25 -15.09 20.36
CA TRP A 55 15.14 -13.88 21.16
C TRP A 55 13.91 -13.07 20.78
N CYS A 56 13.41 -12.29 21.73
CA CYS A 56 12.41 -11.28 21.47
C CYS A 56 12.64 -10.03 22.31
N ARG A 57 12.25 -8.88 21.76
CA ARG A 57 12.21 -7.59 22.44
C ARG A 57 10.88 -6.90 22.17
N ILE A 58 10.18 -6.50 23.23
CA ILE A 58 9.01 -5.61 23.17
C ILE A 58 9.44 -4.25 23.70
N SER A 59 9.14 -3.15 23.00
CA SER A 59 9.47 -1.79 23.40
C SER A 59 8.24 -0.90 23.39
N VAL A 60 8.00 -0.18 24.48
CA VAL A 60 6.90 0.76 24.67
C VAL A 60 7.46 2.18 24.66
N TYR A 61 7.00 3.01 23.73
CA TYR A 61 7.51 4.37 23.55
C TYR A 61 6.61 5.40 24.23
N ARG A 62 7.23 6.48 24.73
CA ARG A 62 6.52 7.67 25.21
C ARG A 62 5.74 8.28 24.04
N SER A 63 4.55 8.81 24.31
CA SER A 63 3.69 9.32 23.24
C SER A 63 4.24 10.60 22.60
N THR A 64 4.10 10.69 21.28
CA THR A 64 4.49 11.83 20.45
C THR A 64 3.26 12.64 20.05
N ALA A 65 3.45 13.81 19.43
CA ALA A 65 2.37 14.60 18.86
C ALA A 65 1.88 13.96 17.55
N SER A 66 0.55 13.82 17.42
CA SER A 66 -0.05 13.33 16.18
C SER A 66 0.15 14.29 15.02
N LYS A 67 0.28 13.72 13.83
CA LYS A 67 0.26 14.38 12.52
C LYS A 67 -1.18 14.65 12.04
N GLY A 68 -2.19 14.20 12.78
CA GLY A 68 -3.60 14.47 12.55
C GLY A 68 -4.37 13.31 11.89
N ALA A 69 -3.68 12.24 11.49
CA ALA A 69 -4.32 11.04 10.95
C ALA A 69 -3.47 9.78 11.23
N ILE A 70 -4.12 8.66 11.55
CA ILE A 70 -3.46 7.41 11.91
C ILE A 70 -2.50 6.88 10.83
N ASP A 71 -2.76 7.11 9.55
CA ASP A 71 -1.85 6.66 8.48
C ASP A 71 -0.55 7.47 8.46
N GLN A 72 -0.65 8.79 8.68
CA GLN A 72 0.51 9.68 8.76
C GLN A 72 1.29 9.43 10.06
N ASP A 73 0.58 9.20 11.16
CA ASP A 73 1.15 8.81 12.44
C ASP A 73 1.91 7.49 12.30
N PHE A 74 1.27 6.46 11.73
CA PHE A 74 1.88 5.16 11.51
C PHE A 74 3.12 5.26 10.60
N ILE A 75 3.06 5.98 9.49
CA ILE A 75 4.23 6.14 8.60
C ILE A 75 5.37 6.89 9.32
N SER A 76 5.05 7.93 10.08
CA SER A 76 6.04 8.67 10.88
C SER A 76 6.72 7.75 11.90
N GLU A 77 5.93 7.00 12.67
CA GLU A 77 6.42 6.09 13.70
C GLU A 77 7.17 4.89 13.09
N TRP A 78 6.70 4.36 11.96
CA TRP A 78 7.41 3.32 11.22
C TRP A 78 8.79 3.80 10.78
N ASN A 79 8.87 4.99 10.19
CA ASN A 79 10.13 5.50 9.68
C ASN A 79 11.16 5.73 10.79
N GLU A 80 10.74 6.35 11.91
CA GLU A 80 11.66 6.69 13.00
C GLU A 80 11.99 5.50 13.93
N LEU A 81 11.02 4.62 14.21
CA LEU A 81 11.21 3.52 15.17
C LEU A 81 11.66 2.22 14.51
N VAL A 82 11.40 2.05 13.21
CA VAL A 82 11.62 0.78 12.49
C VAL A 82 12.53 0.96 11.27
N ALA A 83 12.13 1.76 10.28
CA ALA A 83 12.86 1.82 9.01
C ALA A 83 14.29 2.35 9.17
N LYS A 84 14.45 3.49 9.84
CA LYS A 84 15.73 4.17 10.01
C LYS A 84 16.70 3.43 10.94
N PRO A 85 16.29 2.90 12.12
CA PRO A 85 17.21 2.18 13.00
C PRO A 85 17.68 0.84 12.43
N TYR A 86 16.85 0.17 11.61
CA TYR A 86 17.13 -1.17 11.08
C TYR A 86 17.39 -1.20 9.58
N GLN A 87 17.51 -0.02 8.95
CA GLN A 87 17.77 0.15 7.51
C GLN A 87 16.78 -0.63 6.62
N ILE A 88 15.52 -0.75 7.07
CA ILE A 88 14.47 -1.39 6.30
C ILE A 88 14.03 -0.41 5.22
N THR A 89 14.35 -0.71 3.96
CA THR A 89 13.96 0.10 2.80
C THR A 89 12.62 -0.30 2.20
N LYS A 90 12.07 -1.45 2.61
CA LYS A 90 10.77 -1.95 2.15
C LYS A 90 9.63 -1.33 2.96
N ALA A 91 8.52 -1.04 2.27
CA ALA A 91 7.31 -0.55 2.92
C ALA A 91 6.73 -1.58 3.92
N PRO A 92 6.18 -1.13 5.06
CA PRO A 92 5.52 -2.02 6.02
C PRO A 92 4.29 -2.70 5.42
N GLN A 93 4.01 -3.91 5.87
CA GLN A 93 2.69 -4.51 5.73
C GLN A 93 1.78 -3.98 6.83
N THR A 94 0.66 -3.36 6.50
CA THR A 94 -0.18 -2.69 7.50
C THR A 94 -1.51 -3.38 7.71
N SER A 95 -2.00 -3.37 8.95
CA SER A 95 -3.38 -3.76 9.24
C SER A 95 -4.38 -2.72 8.74
N THR A 96 -5.65 -3.10 8.69
CA THR A 96 -6.75 -2.13 8.68
C THR A 96 -6.72 -1.30 9.97
N THR A 97 -7.20 -0.07 9.88
CA THR A 97 -7.38 0.80 11.05
C THR A 97 -8.54 0.27 11.88
N GLN A 98 -8.31 0.12 13.18
CA GLN A 98 -9.33 -0.23 14.16
C GLN A 98 -9.65 0.98 15.03
N ASP A 99 -10.90 1.09 15.51
CA ASP A 99 -11.32 2.13 16.44
C ASP A 99 -11.66 1.48 17.79
N ALA A 100 -10.99 1.90 18.86
CA ALA A 100 -11.23 1.39 20.21
C ALA A 100 -11.03 2.49 21.26
N ALA A 101 -12.01 2.67 22.14
CA ALA A 101 -11.95 3.61 23.27
C ALA A 101 -11.52 5.07 22.92
N GLY A 102 -11.87 5.54 21.72
CA GLY A 102 -11.51 6.88 21.23
C GLY A 102 -10.12 6.99 20.59
N TRP A 103 -9.44 5.85 20.38
CA TRP A 103 -8.17 5.74 19.68
C TRP A 103 -8.34 4.97 18.36
N LYS A 104 -7.63 5.43 17.34
CA LYS A 104 -7.38 4.71 16.09
C LYS A 104 -6.12 3.88 16.23
N ILE A 105 -6.18 2.62 15.87
CA ILE A 105 -5.10 1.65 16.03
C ILE A 105 -4.71 1.13 14.66
N LYS A 106 -3.42 1.17 14.34
CA LYS A 106 -2.85 0.62 13.12
C LYS A 106 -1.60 -0.20 13.43
N GLY A 107 -1.61 -1.44 12.98
CA GLY A 107 -0.47 -2.33 13.03
C GLY A 107 0.35 -2.27 11.75
N GLY A 108 1.65 -2.54 11.88
CA GLY A 108 2.60 -2.66 10.79
C GLY A 108 3.58 -3.78 11.05
N SER A 109 4.03 -4.48 10.02
CA SER A 109 5.09 -5.46 10.15
C SER A 109 6.07 -5.41 8.98
N GLY A 110 7.26 -5.93 9.23
CA GLY A 110 8.34 -5.99 8.26
C GLY A 110 9.40 -7.00 8.69
N THR A 111 10.30 -7.30 7.77
CA THR A 111 11.43 -8.20 8.02
C THR A 111 12.74 -7.45 7.83
N PHE A 112 13.75 -7.87 8.59
CA PHE A 112 15.10 -7.33 8.51
C PHE A 112 16.11 -8.41 8.89
N VAL A 113 17.38 -8.18 8.55
CA VAL A 113 18.47 -9.07 8.94
C VAL A 113 19.11 -8.52 10.21
N PHE A 114 19.16 -9.35 11.25
CA PHE A 114 19.83 -9.03 12.51
C PHE A 114 20.81 -10.14 12.87
N ASN A 115 22.10 -9.80 13.04
CA ASN A 115 23.16 -10.77 13.29
C ASN A 115 23.16 -11.95 12.30
N ASN A 116 23.05 -11.66 11.01
CA ASN A 116 23.00 -12.65 9.91
C ASN A 116 21.83 -13.65 9.97
N SER A 117 20.77 -13.32 10.70
CA SER A 117 19.54 -14.12 10.79
C SER A 117 18.33 -13.26 10.47
N ASP A 118 17.34 -13.84 9.80
CA ASP A 118 16.07 -13.18 9.51
C ASP A 118 15.32 -12.90 10.83
N ALA A 119 14.86 -11.67 10.97
CA ALA A 119 14.05 -11.21 12.08
C ALA A 119 12.81 -10.48 11.57
N ALA A 120 11.77 -10.51 12.38
CA ALA A 120 10.55 -9.76 12.16
C ALA A 120 10.46 -8.60 13.14
N VAL A 121 9.84 -7.52 12.70
CA VAL A 121 9.43 -6.39 13.52
C VAL A 121 7.93 -6.16 13.33
N LEU A 122 7.25 -5.92 14.44
CA LEU A 122 5.87 -5.48 14.51
C LEU A 122 5.86 -4.10 15.16
N LEU A 123 5.07 -3.18 14.62
CA LEU A 123 4.76 -1.88 15.19
C LEU A 123 3.25 -1.80 15.39
N THR A 124 2.81 -1.41 16.58
CA THR A 124 1.43 -1.01 16.86
C THR A 124 1.43 0.48 17.17
N THR A 125 0.75 1.25 16.32
CA THR A 125 0.55 2.69 16.49
C THR A 125 -0.89 2.94 16.92
N MET A 126 -1.08 3.73 17.97
CA MET A 126 -2.38 4.11 18.50
C MET A 126 -2.44 5.65 18.53
N SER A 127 -3.43 6.25 17.86
CA SER A 127 -3.59 7.71 17.75
C SER A 127 -4.99 8.18 18.11
N ASP A 128 -5.12 9.26 18.87
CA ASP A 128 -6.40 9.93 19.13
C ASP A 128 -6.54 11.25 18.34
N ASN A 129 -5.73 11.41 17.27
CA ASN A 129 -5.53 12.62 16.47
C ASN A 129 -4.85 13.79 17.21
N SER A 130 -4.50 13.65 18.50
CA SER A 130 -3.70 14.63 19.25
C SER A 130 -2.35 14.06 19.68
N ARG A 131 -2.34 12.80 20.14
CA ARG A 131 -1.17 12.07 20.63
C ARG A 131 -1.09 10.71 19.95
N VAL A 132 0.14 10.21 19.83
CA VAL A 132 0.45 8.91 19.23
C VAL A 132 1.23 8.09 20.22
N VAL A 133 0.79 6.87 20.50
CA VAL A 133 1.49 5.88 21.31
C VAL A 133 1.96 4.75 20.39
N SER A 134 3.20 4.31 20.59
CA SER A 134 3.81 3.25 19.77
C SER A 134 4.36 2.11 20.63
N ILE A 135 4.15 0.88 20.17
CA ILE A 135 4.79 -0.33 20.71
C ILE A 135 5.48 -1.05 19.56
N THR A 136 6.75 -1.42 19.72
CA THR A 136 7.40 -2.35 18.80
C THR A 136 7.62 -3.72 19.44
N ALA A 137 7.50 -4.78 18.66
CA ALA A 137 7.94 -6.12 19.02
C ALA A 137 8.87 -6.65 17.94
N MET A 138 10.04 -7.17 18.31
CA MET A 138 11.03 -7.72 17.40
C MET A 138 11.39 -9.12 17.85
N THR A 139 11.55 -10.05 16.92
CA THR A 139 11.88 -11.44 17.23
C THR A 139 12.43 -12.16 16.01
N ASN A 140 13.23 -13.20 16.25
CA ASN A 140 13.62 -14.18 15.23
C ASN A 140 12.85 -15.51 15.34
N SER A 141 11.86 -15.60 16.23
CA SER A 141 11.10 -16.83 16.49
C SER A 141 9.62 -16.59 16.80
N GLN A 142 8.79 -17.55 16.37
CA GLN A 142 7.37 -17.58 16.64
C GLN A 142 7.02 -17.96 18.08
N ASP A 143 7.95 -18.57 18.83
CA ASP A 143 7.76 -18.94 20.24
C ASP A 143 7.31 -17.76 21.11
N TYR A 144 7.62 -16.54 20.67
CA TYR A 144 7.30 -15.29 21.36
C TYR A 144 5.98 -14.64 20.94
N MET A 145 5.32 -15.08 19.85
CA MET A 145 4.07 -14.46 19.39
C MET A 145 2.96 -14.46 20.46
N PRO A 146 2.69 -15.56 21.19
CA PRO A 146 1.64 -15.56 22.20
C PRO A 146 1.88 -14.56 23.34
N VAL A 147 3.14 -14.20 23.64
CA VAL A 147 3.43 -13.20 24.66
C VAL A 147 3.35 -11.77 24.11
N ILE A 148 3.70 -11.56 22.83
CA ILE A 148 3.58 -10.27 22.14
C ILE A 148 2.10 -9.90 22.01
N GLU A 149 1.28 -10.83 21.55
CA GLU A 149 -0.17 -10.64 21.41
C GLU A 149 -0.80 -10.33 22.75
N ARG A 150 -0.54 -11.17 23.76
CA ARG A 150 -1.06 -10.94 25.12
C ARG A 150 -0.61 -9.60 25.71
N PHE A 151 0.58 -9.13 25.35
CA PHE A 151 1.08 -7.84 25.80
C PHE A 151 0.25 -6.70 25.20
N VAL A 152 0.04 -6.71 23.88
CA VAL A 152 -0.73 -5.69 23.16
C VAL A 152 -2.23 -5.76 23.51
N GLU A 153 -2.81 -6.95 23.67
CA GLU A 153 -4.22 -7.12 24.06
C GLU A 153 -4.53 -6.55 25.46
N LYS A 154 -3.54 -6.56 26.36
CA LYS A 154 -3.68 -6.05 27.72
C LYS A 154 -3.29 -4.58 27.85
N VAL A 155 -3.13 -3.89 26.72
CA VAL A 155 -2.94 -2.44 26.70
C VAL A 155 -4.26 -1.74 26.97
N SER A 156 -4.21 -0.77 27.87
CA SER A 156 -5.27 0.20 28.12
C SER A 156 -4.72 1.61 27.90
N LEU A 157 -5.46 2.44 27.16
CA LEU A 157 -5.06 3.79 26.80
C LEU A 157 -5.85 4.81 27.60
N LYS A 158 -5.16 5.81 28.17
CA LYS A 158 -5.79 6.97 28.80
C LYS A 158 -6.10 8.01 27.72
N LYS A 159 -7.36 8.46 27.64
CA LYS A 159 -7.77 9.51 26.69
C LYS A 159 -7.00 10.82 26.94
N SER A 160 -6.43 11.42 25.90
CA SER A 160 -5.77 12.72 25.97
C SER A 160 -6.81 13.85 26.10
N THR A 161 -6.51 14.89 26.89
CA THR A 161 -7.29 16.12 26.90
C THR A 161 -6.67 17.07 25.87
N ALA A 162 -7.41 17.38 24.80
CA ALA A 162 -6.90 18.11 23.64
C ALA A 162 -6.59 19.59 23.96
N SER A 163 -5.45 20.09 23.47
CA SER A 163 -5.19 21.52 23.27
C SER A 163 -5.10 21.79 21.77
N ASN A 164 -6.02 22.60 21.26
CA ASN A 164 -6.09 23.02 19.87
C ASN A 164 -4.97 24.01 19.53
N ALA A 165 -4.24 23.76 18.44
CA ALA A 165 -3.58 24.80 17.67
C ALA A 165 -3.42 24.33 16.22
N GLY A 166 -4.33 24.78 15.34
CA GLY A 166 -4.22 24.58 13.91
C GLY A 166 -3.33 25.65 13.28
N THR A 167 -2.54 25.25 12.29
CA THR A 167 -2.00 26.17 11.28
C THR A 167 -1.91 25.47 9.93
N LYS A 168 -2.60 26.06 8.96
CA LYS A 168 -2.66 25.74 7.54
C LYS A 168 -1.31 26.02 6.86
N PRO A 169 -0.74 25.12 6.04
CA PRO A 169 0.37 25.48 5.16
C PRO A 169 -0.13 26.07 3.83
N ALA A 170 0.57 27.12 3.40
CA ALA A 170 0.38 27.85 2.16
C ALA A 170 0.86 27.07 0.92
N ALA A 171 0.27 27.37 -0.23
CA ALA A 171 0.57 26.76 -1.52
C ALA A 171 1.93 27.19 -2.07
N SER A 172 2.77 26.22 -2.42
CA SER A 172 4.00 26.42 -3.17
C SER A 172 3.75 26.17 -4.66
N SER A 173 4.03 27.18 -5.48
CA SER A 173 4.07 27.11 -6.93
C SER A 173 5.22 26.22 -7.41
N THR A 174 4.95 25.27 -8.30
CA THR A 174 6.00 24.53 -9.03
C THR A 174 5.66 24.51 -10.52
N THR A 175 6.70 24.76 -11.30
CA THR A 175 6.79 24.86 -12.76
C THR A 175 6.09 23.72 -13.52
N THR A 176 5.41 24.10 -14.59
CA THR A 176 4.61 23.28 -15.52
C THR A 176 5.42 22.15 -16.17
N PRO A 177 4.99 20.88 -16.12
CA PRO A 177 5.56 19.83 -16.96
C PRO A 177 4.96 19.91 -18.36
N ARG A 178 5.81 20.23 -19.35
CA ARG A 178 5.50 20.15 -20.77
C ARG A 178 5.68 18.71 -21.25
N ALA A 179 4.78 18.23 -22.13
CA ALA A 179 4.95 16.97 -22.82
C ALA A 179 6.30 16.96 -23.55
N THR A 180 7.26 16.21 -23.00
CA THR A 180 8.58 16.00 -23.60
C THR A 180 8.79 14.50 -23.60
N PRO A 181 8.98 13.86 -24.77
CA PRO A 181 9.26 12.44 -24.83
C PRO A 181 10.44 12.11 -23.90
N VAL A 182 10.24 11.15 -23.00
CA VAL A 182 11.29 10.74 -22.07
C VAL A 182 12.37 10.01 -22.86
N LYS A 183 13.65 10.31 -22.58
CA LYS A 183 14.76 9.47 -23.01
C LYS A 183 14.77 8.20 -22.15
N SER A 184 13.87 7.28 -22.46
CA SER A 184 13.70 6.00 -21.77
C SER A 184 14.84 5.06 -22.14
N SER A 185 15.32 4.28 -21.16
CA SER A 185 16.25 3.17 -21.43
C SER A 185 15.55 1.92 -21.96
N TYR A 186 14.22 1.90 -21.95
CA TYR A 186 13.41 0.79 -22.44
C TYR A 186 13.25 0.83 -23.96
N LYS A 187 13.21 -0.34 -24.59
CA LYS A 187 13.13 -0.46 -26.05
C LYS A 187 11.82 0.10 -26.63
N PHE A 188 10.70 -0.14 -25.93
CA PHE A 188 9.37 0.23 -26.40
C PHE A 188 8.78 1.35 -25.54
N THR A 189 8.78 2.57 -26.06
CA THR A 189 8.19 3.77 -25.42
C THR A 189 6.86 4.18 -26.04
N THR A 190 6.44 3.47 -27.10
CA THR A 190 5.19 3.68 -27.81
C THR A 190 4.52 2.34 -28.10
N THR A 191 3.20 2.29 -27.95
CA THR A 191 2.35 1.16 -28.33
C THR A 191 1.24 1.64 -29.25
N ASN A 192 1.11 0.99 -30.41
CA ASN A 192 -0.03 1.17 -31.30
C ASN A 192 -1.02 0.02 -31.02
N PHE A 193 -2.25 0.36 -30.64
CA PHE A 193 -3.30 -0.61 -30.34
C PHE A 193 -4.18 -0.82 -31.57
N ASP A 194 -4.77 -2.02 -31.68
CA ASP A 194 -5.57 -2.43 -32.85
C ASP A 194 -6.84 -1.59 -33.06
N ASP A 195 -7.33 -0.96 -31.99
CA ASP A 195 -8.47 -0.05 -32.02
C ASP A 195 -8.09 1.39 -32.43
N GLY A 196 -6.83 1.62 -32.83
CA GLY A 196 -6.32 2.88 -33.35
C GLY A 196 -5.87 3.89 -32.29
N TRP A 197 -5.87 3.52 -31.01
CA TRP A 197 -5.21 4.34 -29.98
C TRP A 197 -3.69 4.13 -30.02
N VAL A 198 -2.95 5.20 -29.77
CA VAL A 198 -1.48 5.17 -29.67
C VAL A 198 -1.08 5.69 -28.30
N ALA A 199 -0.45 4.84 -27.47
CA ALA A 199 0.10 5.24 -26.19
C ALA A 199 1.59 5.58 -26.33
N THR A 200 2.04 6.64 -25.66
CA THR A 200 3.43 7.08 -25.63
C THR A 200 3.81 7.46 -24.20
N GLU A 201 4.94 6.93 -23.72
CA GLU A 201 5.52 7.26 -22.42
C GLU A 201 5.91 8.74 -22.35
N GLN A 202 5.46 9.43 -21.29
CA GLN A 202 5.88 10.78 -20.93
C GLN A 202 6.40 10.80 -19.49
N ALA A 203 6.99 11.93 -19.07
CA ALA A 203 7.65 12.05 -17.78
C ALA A 203 6.70 11.91 -16.58
N ASP A 204 5.47 12.43 -16.72
CA ASP A 204 4.49 12.49 -15.63
C ASP A 204 3.19 11.72 -15.93
N TRP A 205 3.03 11.21 -17.15
CA TRP A 205 1.85 10.45 -17.58
C TRP A 205 2.18 9.53 -18.76
N VAL A 206 1.26 8.62 -19.09
CA VAL A 206 1.18 8.04 -20.45
C VAL A 206 0.24 8.89 -21.28
N GLN A 207 0.68 9.35 -22.45
CA GLN A 207 -0.18 10.06 -23.39
C GLN A 207 -0.77 9.04 -24.38
N VAL A 208 -2.08 8.97 -24.45
CA VAL A 208 -2.83 8.13 -25.40
C VAL A 208 -3.53 9.06 -26.40
N ALA A 209 -3.35 8.83 -27.69
CA ALA A 209 -3.90 9.69 -28.74
C ALA A 209 -4.67 8.89 -29.79
N LYS A 210 -5.77 9.45 -30.29
CA LYS A 210 -6.53 8.95 -31.43
C LYS A 210 -7.22 10.11 -32.13
N GLY A 211 -6.80 10.40 -33.36
CA GLY A 211 -7.28 11.56 -34.10
C GLY A 211 -7.03 12.88 -33.34
N ASN A 212 -8.09 13.63 -33.06
CA ASN A 212 -8.04 14.90 -32.32
C ASN A 212 -8.22 14.74 -30.80
N LEU A 213 -8.34 13.51 -30.30
CA LEU A 213 -8.44 13.21 -28.87
C LEU A 213 -7.07 12.88 -28.29
N LYS A 214 -6.84 13.40 -27.08
CA LYS A 214 -5.67 13.10 -26.27
C LYS A 214 -6.13 12.75 -24.87
N VAL A 215 -5.61 11.65 -24.33
CA VAL A 215 -5.89 11.17 -22.98
C VAL A 215 -4.58 11.03 -22.22
N LEU A 216 -4.50 11.56 -21.02
CA LEU A 216 -3.32 11.52 -20.17
C LEU A 216 -3.62 10.63 -18.98
N LEU A 217 -2.95 9.48 -18.93
CA LEU A 217 -3.02 8.53 -17.82
C LEU A 217 -1.96 8.93 -16.80
N HIS A 218 -2.38 9.68 -15.78
CA HIS A 218 -1.48 10.25 -14.79
C HIS A 218 -0.86 9.16 -13.92
N TYR A 219 0.44 9.26 -13.67
CA TYR A 219 1.11 8.34 -12.76
C TYR A 219 0.63 8.53 -11.31
N PRO A 220 0.64 7.47 -10.48
CA PRO A 220 0.30 7.58 -9.07
C PRO A 220 1.13 8.65 -8.35
N THR A 221 0.49 9.46 -7.51
CA THR A 221 1.16 10.48 -6.70
C THR A 221 0.43 10.69 -5.38
N ASN A 222 1.20 10.80 -4.30
CA ASN A 222 0.69 11.11 -2.96
C ASN A 222 0.27 12.59 -2.81
N ARG A 223 0.57 13.44 -3.79
CA ARG A 223 0.25 14.88 -3.73
C ARG A 223 -1.26 15.13 -3.67
N ILE A 224 -2.05 14.19 -4.21
CA ILE A 224 -3.50 14.30 -4.29
C ILE A 224 -4.18 13.79 -3.00
N ASP A 225 -3.47 12.98 -2.21
CA ASP A 225 -4.01 12.32 -1.02
C ASP A 225 -4.39 13.38 0.02
N VAL A 226 -5.70 13.59 0.15
CA VAL A 226 -6.31 14.42 1.19
C VAL A 226 -7.02 13.50 2.16
N SER A 227 -6.85 13.73 3.46
CA SER A 227 -7.58 13.03 4.51
C SER A 227 -9.03 13.50 4.58
N SER A 228 -9.80 13.24 3.51
CA SER A 228 -11.20 13.62 3.36
C SER A 228 -11.95 12.50 2.65
N SER A 229 -13.11 12.12 3.17
CA SER A 229 -14.06 11.25 2.47
C SER A 229 -14.98 12.02 1.51
N ASP A 230 -14.92 13.36 1.53
CA ASP A 230 -15.65 14.19 0.59
C ASP A 230 -14.99 14.16 -0.78
N VAL A 231 -15.70 13.53 -1.72
CA VAL A 231 -15.31 13.40 -3.13
C VAL A 231 -15.02 14.76 -3.76
N LYS A 232 -15.72 15.83 -3.38
CA LYS A 232 -15.50 17.16 -3.94
C LYS A 232 -14.15 17.73 -3.52
N ILE A 233 -13.73 17.50 -2.28
CA ILE A 233 -12.42 17.97 -1.78
C ILE A 233 -11.31 17.22 -2.52
N ILE A 234 -11.40 15.89 -2.63
CA ILE A 234 -10.41 15.09 -3.35
C ILE A 234 -10.38 15.50 -4.84
N ALA A 235 -11.55 15.66 -5.47
CA ALA A 235 -11.69 16.01 -6.88
C ALA A 235 -11.03 17.35 -7.20
N ASN A 236 -11.37 18.40 -6.43
CA ASN A 236 -10.80 19.72 -6.62
C ASN A 236 -9.28 19.72 -6.37
N ASN A 237 -8.80 18.97 -5.37
CA ASN A 237 -7.35 18.85 -5.14
C ASN A 237 -6.65 18.20 -6.33
N ALA A 238 -7.22 17.11 -6.87
CA ALA A 238 -6.70 16.44 -8.06
C ALA A 238 -6.68 17.37 -9.27
N TRP A 239 -7.76 18.12 -9.52
CA TRP A 239 -7.82 19.12 -10.60
C TRP A 239 -6.72 20.17 -10.46
N ASN A 240 -6.54 20.72 -9.27
CA ASN A 240 -5.53 21.75 -9.01
C ASN A 240 -4.09 21.26 -9.16
N ILE A 241 -3.85 19.96 -8.97
CA ILE A 241 -2.51 19.36 -9.08
C ILE A 241 -2.21 18.88 -10.50
N LEU A 242 -3.18 18.24 -11.15
CA LEU A 242 -2.97 17.53 -12.42
C LEU A 242 -3.34 18.37 -13.65
N VAL A 243 -4.39 19.19 -13.55
CA VAL A 243 -4.99 19.90 -14.69
C VAL A 243 -4.60 21.37 -14.64
N ALA A 244 -4.99 22.08 -13.58
CA ALA A 244 -4.88 23.53 -13.49
C ALA A 244 -3.49 24.10 -13.82
N PRO A 245 -2.35 23.47 -13.45
CA PRO A 245 -1.03 24.01 -13.75
C PRO A 245 -0.66 24.05 -15.24
N ARG A 246 -1.43 23.36 -16.10
CA ARG A 246 -1.19 23.27 -17.55
C ARG A 246 -2.10 24.14 -18.40
N TYR A 247 -3.16 24.69 -17.81
CA TYR A 247 -4.20 25.39 -18.54
C TYR A 247 -4.52 26.73 -17.90
N SER A 248 -5.22 27.59 -18.64
CA SER A 248 -5.69 28.89 -18.15
C SER A 248 -7.14 29.14 -18.54
N ASN A 249 -7.76 30.20 -18.02
CA ASN A 249 -9.09 30.66 -18.39
C ASN A 249 -10.19 29.59 -18.28
N LEU A 250 -10.25 28.87 -17.15
CA LEU A 250 -11.28 27.87 -16.90
C LEU A 250 -12.68 28.49 -16.95
N LYS A 251 -13.54 27.94 -17.81
CA LYS A 251 -14.95 28.31 -17.99
C LYS A 251 -15.84 27.09 -17.98
N ASN A 252 -17.11 27.28 -17.58
CA ASN A 252 -18.12 26.22 -17.52
C ASN A 252 -17.65 24.99 -16.74
N PHE A 253 -16.95 25.21 -15.62
CA PHE A 253 -16.49 24.13 -14.77
C PHE A 253 -17.69 23.40 -14.18
N LYS A 254 -17.68 22.07 -14.26
CA LYS A 254 -18.70 21.21 -13.70
C LYS A 254 -18.04 20.06 -12.95
N LEU A 255 -18.55 19.80 -11.76
CA LEU A 255 -18.20 18.64 -10.93
C LEU A 255 -19.46 17.83 -10.71
N THR A 256 -19.42 16.56 -11.09
CA THR A 256 -20.55 15.65 -10.86
C THR A 256 -20.69 15.38 -9.36
N ASN A 257 -21.91 15.58 -8.83
CA ASN A 257 -22.21 15.37 -7.40
C ASN A 257 -22.93 14.03 -7.12
N GLY A 258 -23.21 13.23 -8.14
CA GLY A 258 -24.37 12.35 -8.11
C GLY A 258 -24.11 10.91 -8.51
N ASN A 259 -23.39 10.13 -7.70
CA ASN A 259 -23.59 8.68 -7.71
C ASN A 259 -23.24 8.09 -6.33
N LEU A 260 -24.24 7.48 -5.66
CA LEU A 260 -24.09 6.82 -4.36
C LEU A 260 -23.53 5.39 -4.49
N ASP A 261 -22.51 5.22 -5.33
CA ASP A 261 -21.79 3.96 -5.51
C ASP A 261 -20.72 3.79 -4.41
N TYR A 262 -20.33 2.55 -4.10
CA TYR A 262 -19.14 2.26 -3.30
C TYR A 262 -17.86 2.62 -4.06
N LEU A 263 -17.86 2.54 -5.40
CA LEU A 263 -16.81 3.08 -6.27
C LEU A 263 -17.23 4.42 -6.88
N ARG A 264 -17.35 5.45 -6.04
CA ARG A 264 -17.82 6.78 -6.47
C ARG A 264 -16.98 7.32 -7.63
N PRO A 265 -17.59 7.62 -8.79
CA PRO A 265 -16.88 8.28 -9.87
C PRO A 265 -16.55 9.71 -9.46
N MET A 266 -15.33 10.12 -9.74
CA MET A 266 -14.89 11.49 -9.66
C MET A 266 -14.84 12.02 -11.08
N PHE A 267 -15.74 12.92 -11.44
CA PHE A 267 -15.83 13.45 -12.79
C PHE A 267 -15.91 14.96 -12.75
N MET A 268 -14.93 15.61 -13.39
CA MET A 268 -14.86 17.06 -13.54
C MET A 268 -14.69 17.39 -15.00
N SER A 269 -15.30 18.49 -15.45
CA SER A 269 -15.08 18.99 -16.79
C SER A 269 -15.09 20.51 -16.87
N GLY A 270 -14.48 21.05 -17.93
CA GLY A 270 -14.49 22.49 -18.19
C GLY A 270 -13.83 22.84 -19.51
N ASN A 271 -14.11 24.05 -19.99
CA ASN A 271 -13.41 24.62 -21.13
C ASN A 271 -12.21 25.40 -20.62
N VAL A 272 -11.05 25.19 -21.23
CA VAL A 272 -9.80 25.84 -20.82
C VAL A 272 -9.00 26.29 -22.04
N SER A 273 -8.17 27.31 -21.88
CA SER A 273 -7.16 27.71 -22.86
C SER A 273 -5.92 26.83 -22.70
N ASP A 274 -5.57 26.09 -23.75
CA ASP A 274 -4.33 25.31 -23.83
C ASP A 274 -3.19 26.18 -24.40
N PRO A 275 -2.22 26.59 -23.56
CA PRO A 275 -1.13 27.45 -24.01
C PRO A 275 -0.20 26.77 -25.02
N SER A 276 -0.19 25.44 -25.09
CA SER A 276 0.66 24.70 -26.02
C SER A 276 0.13 24.74 -27.47
N THR A 277 -1.18 24.93 -27.64
CA THR A 277 -1.83 24.98 -28.96
C THR A 277 -2.46 26.33 -29.27
N GLY A 278 -2.62 27.19 -28.27
CA GLY A 278 -3.34 28.47 -28.39
C GLY A 278 -4.86 28.31 -28.55
N LYS A 279 -5.40 27.09 -28.43
CA LYS A 279 -6.82 26.79 -28.63
C LYS A 279 -7.57 26.69 -27.30
N VAL A 280 -8.86 26.98 -27.34
CA VAL A 280 -9.78 26.55 -26.28
C VAL A 280 -10.11 25.09 -26.51
N VAL A 281 -10.02 24.28 -25.45
CA VAL A 281 -10.28 22.84 -25.46
C VAL A 281 -11.22 22.46 -24.32
N TYR A 282 -11.91 21.34 -24.47
CA TYR A 282 -12.74 20.74 -23.43
C TYR A 282 -11.91 19.68 -22.69
N VAL A 283 -11.70 19.89 -21.39
CA VAL A 283 -10.93 18.99 -20.53
C VAL A 283 -11.87 18.29 -19.57
N VAL A 284 -11.66 16.98 -19.41
CA VAL A 284 -12.30 16.13 -18.42
C VAL A 284 -11.23 15.50 -17.54
N LEU A 285 -11.44 15.50 -16.22
CA LEU A 285 -10.65 14.72 -15.28
C LEU A 285 -11.55 13.68 -14.62
N PHE A 286 -11.13 12.42 -14.68
CA PHE A 286 -11.90 11.26 -14.26
C PHE A 286 -11.10 10.31 -13.37
N LYS A 287 -11.75 9.74 -12.35
CA LYS A 287 -11.26 8.59 -11.58
C LYS A 287 -12.42 7.73 -11.10
N ARG A 288 -12.30 6.40 -11.22
CA ARG A 288 -13.21 5.43 -10.60
C ARG A 288 -12.50 4.11 -10.34
N GLY A 289 -12.58 3.62 -9.09
CA GLY A 289 -11.88 2.40 -8.68
C GLY A 289 -10.37 2.48 -8.98
N GLU A 290 -9.86 1.44 -9.64
CA GLU A 290 -8.44 1.27 -9.98
C GLU A 290 -8.01 1.98 -11.28
N SER A 291 -8.87 2.81 -11.89
CA SER A 291 -8.56 3.46 -13.19
C SER A 291 -7.34 4.40 -13.17
N GLY A 292 -6.85 4.78 -11.99
CA GLY A 292 -5.98 5.95 -11.84
C GLY A 292 -6.72 7.26 -12.20
N TRP A 293 -5.96 8.36 -12.27
CA TRP A 293 -6.48 9.64 -12.75
C TRP A 293 -6.32 9.73 -14.27
N ILE A 294 -7.43 9.95 -14.97
CA ILE A 294 -7.52 9.98 -16.42
C ILE A 294 -7.96 11.38 -16.82
N GLU A 295 -7.14 12.05 -17.61
CA GLU A 295 -7.47 13.35 -18.15
C GLU A 295 -7.71 13.27 -19.65
N VAL A 296 -8.89 13.64 -20.10
CA VAL A 296 -9.23 13.69 -21.53
C VAL A 296 -9.19 15.14 -22.00
N VAL A 297 -8.50 15.39 -23.10
CA VAL A 297 -8.41 16.67 -23.80
C VAL A 297 -9.04 16.49 -25.16
N ALA A 298 -10.21 17.11 -25.36
CA ALA A 298 -10.97 17.10 -26.60
C ALA A 298 -11.07 18.51 -27.18
N PRO A 299 -11.27 18.68 -28.51
CA PRO A 299 -11.49 20.01 -29.10
C PRO A 299 -12.73 20.70 -28.53
N ASP A 300 -13.79 19.95 -28.25
CA ASP A 300 -15.05 20.43 -27.70
C ASP A 300 -15.80 19.31 -26.95
N LYS A 301 -16.87 19.69 -26.25
CA LYS A 301 -17.74 18.77 -25.52
C LYS A 301 -18.36 17.70 -26.42
N ASN A 302 -18.77 18.05 -27.64
CA ASN A 302 -19.45 17.12 -28.54
C ASN A 302 -18.51 15.99 -28.98
N THR A 303 -17.26 16.31 -29.29
CA THR A 303 -16.22 15.33 -29.62
C THR A 303 -15.98 14.38 -28.45
N PHE A 304 -15.96 14.91 -27.22
CA PHE A 304 -15.86 14.06 -26.01
C PHE A 304 -17.06 13.12 -25.85
N VAL A 305 -18.29 13.65 -25.93
CA VAL A 305 -19.52 12.87 -25.77
C VAL A 305 -19.62 11.79 -26.85
N GLN A 306 -19.30 12.11 -28.11
CA GLN A 306 -19.30 11.13 -29.20
C GLN A 306 -18.29 9.99 -28.98
N ALA A 307 -17.13 10.30 -28.41
CA ALA A 307 -16.06 9.33 -28.21
C ALA A 307 -16.29 8.42 -26.99
N PHE A 308 -16.83 8.97 -25.90
CA PHE A 308 -16.93 8.28 -24.61
C PHE A 308 -18.37 7.97 -24.19
N GLY A 309 -19.39 8.53 -24.84
CA GLY A 309 -20.79 8.34 -24.48
C GLY A 309 -21.18 8.97 -23.13
N VAL A 310 -20.29 9.77 -22.54
CA VAL A 310 -20.50 10.41 -21.23
C VAL A 310 -20.85 11.88 -21.44
N ASP A 311 -21.99 12.31 -20.91
CA ASP A 311 -22.37 13.72 -20.87
C ASP A 311 -22.69 14.15 -19.43
N ASN A 312 -21.94 15.14 -18.91
CA ASN A 312 -22.12 15.67 -17.56
C ASN A 312 -23.49 16.34 -17.33
N ASP A 313 -24.19 16.73 -18.39
CA ASP A 313 -25.49 17.40 -18.28
C ASP A 313 -26.63 16.44 -17.92
N ILE A 314 -26.42 15.14 -18.12
CA ILE A 314 -27.41 14.10 -17.84
C ILE A 314 -26.99 13.18 -16.69
N ILE A 315 -25.86 13.45 -16.03
CA ILE A 315 -25.40 12.63 -14.90
C ILE A 315 -26.09 13.05 -13.61
N ASP A 316 -26.95 12.17 -13.12
CA ASP A 316 -27.61 12.26 -11.82
C ASP A 316 -27.45 10.95 -11.01
N ASN A 317 -28.08 10.87 -9.84
CA ASN A 317 -28.02 9.70 -8.96
C ASN A 317 -28.64 8.41 -9.54
N THR A 318 -29.22 8.45 -10.74
CA THR A 318 -29.95 7.35 -11.37
C THR A 318 -29.23 6.76 -12.58
N VAL A 319 -28.12 7.36 -13.04
CA VAL A 319 -27.41 6.86 -14.21
C VAL A 319 -26.80 5.47 -14.00
N SER A 320 -26.90 4.63 -15.04
CA SER A 320 -26.27 3.30 -15.06
C SER A 320 -24.77 3.39 -14.85
N MET A 321 -24.22 2.49 -14.05
CA MET A 321 -22.78 2.41 -13.79
C MET A 321 -21.94 2.13 -15.05
N SER A 322 -22.53 1.50 -16.07
CA SER A 322 -21.86 1.20 -17.34
C SER A 322 -21.47 2.44 -18.13
N ILE A 323 -22.07 3.61 -17.83
CA ILE A 323 -21.72 4.89 -18.46
C ILE A 323 -20.24 5.24 -18.29
N TRP A 324 -19.60 4.74 -17.22
CA TRP A 324 -18.19 5.04 -16.91
C TRP A 324 -17.20 4.09 -17.59
N GLU A 325 -17.66 2.95 -18.14
CA GLU A 325 -16.79 1.92 -18.72
C GLU A 325 -15.86 2.46 -19.82
N PRO A 326 -16.31 3.32 -20.75
CA PRO A 326 -15.42 3.84 -21.80
C PRO A 326 -14.23 4.62 -21.22
N LEU A 327 -14.46 5.40 -20.16
CA LEU A 327 -13.38 6.12 -19.48
C LEU A 327 -12.49 5.19 -18.67
N GLN A 328 -13.05 4.20 -17.94
CA GLN A 328 -12.26 3.25 -17.17
C GLN A 328 -11.36 2.38 -18.06
N LYS A 329 -11.83 1.98 -19.25
CA LYS A 329 -11.07 1.21 -20.23
C LYS A 329 -9.80 1.94 -20.69
N MET A 330 -9.76 3.27 -20.63
CA MET A 330 -8.56 4.03 -20.99
C MET A 330 -7.34 3.70 -20.12
N ALA A 331 -7.53 3.25 -18.87
CA ALA A 331 -6.43 2.79 -18.02
C ALA A 331 -5.64 1.63 -18.66
N GLY A 332 -6.30 0.82 -19.51
CA GLY A 332 -5.71 -0.31 -20.21
C GLY A 332 -4.69 0.06 -21.30
N TYR A 333 -4.58 1.33 -21.69
CA TYR A 333 -3.58 1.78 -22.67
C TYR A 333 -2.20 2.08 -22.05
N ASN A 334 -2.05 2.00 -20.72
CA ASN A 334 -0.74 2.00 -20.07
C ASN A 334 -0.09 0.60 -20.18
N ARG A 335 0.16 0.16 -21.42
CA ARG A 335 0.76 -1.13 -21.75
C ARG A 335 1.79 -0.97 -22.84
N PHE A 336 3.00 -1.44 -22.57
CA PHE A 336 4.16 -1.34 -23.46
C PHE A 336 4.78 -2.71 -23.65
N GLY A 337 5.29 -2.94 -24.87
CA GLY A 337 5.94 -4.19 -25.20
C GLY A 337 7.18 -4.46 -24.34
N VAL A 338 7.53 -5.74 -24.24
CA VAL A 338 8.68 -6.25 -23.50
C VAL A 338 9.80 -6.59 -24.47
N ALA A 339 11.03 -6.16 -24.17
CA ALA A 339 12.24 -6.63 -24.82
C ALA A 339 13.09 -7.44 -23.86
N MET A 340 13.86 -8.40 -24.37
CA MET A 340 14.78 -9.21 -23.55
C MET A 340 15.79 -8.33 -22.78
N SER A 341 16.30 -7.27 -23.42
CA SER A 341 17.21 -6.29 -22.80
C SER A 341 16.59 -5.56 -21.61
N ASP A 342 15.27 -5.37 -21.63
CA ASP A 342 14.55 -4.57 -20.65
C ASP A 342 14.23 -5.35 -19.37
N LEU A 343 14.37 -6.68 -19.42
CA LEU A 343 14.11 -7.58 -18.30
C LEU A 343 15.32 -7.75 -17.38
N ILE A 344 16.52 -7.39 -17.82
CA ILE A 344 17.75 -7.63 -17.05
C ILE A 344 17.66 -7.01 -15.66
N GLY A 345 18.01 -7.80 -14.63
CA GLY A 345 17.95 -7.40 -13.23
C GLY A 345 16.90 -8.18 -12.44
N LYS A 346 16.62 -7.68 -11.23
CA LYS A 346 15.76 -8.35 -10.25
C LYS A 346 14.36 -7.74 -10.24
N TRP A 347 13.36 -8.59 -10.37
CA TRP A 347 11.94 -8.24 -10.36
C TRP A 347 11.24 -8.99 -9.25
N THR A 348 10.48 -8.27 -8.44
CA THR A 348 9.85 -8.83 -7.23
C THR A 348 8.38 -8.49 -7.18
N ASN A 349 7.58 -9.50 -6.83
CA ASN A 349 6.21 -9.36 -6.37
C ASN A 349 6.15 -9.85 -4.92
N ASN A 350 5.42 -9.12 -4.09
CA ASN A 350 5.12 -9.53 -2.74
C ASN A 350 3.64 -9.31 -2.50
N PHE A 351 2.98 -10.33 -1.96
CA PHE A 351 1.58 -10.25 -1.54
C PHE A 351 1.51 -10.57 -0.06
N SER A 352 0.66 -9.87 0.67
CA SER A 352 0.21 -10.34 1.97
C SER A 352 -1.25 -9.96 2.22
N GLY A 353 -1.91 -10.75 3.04
CA GLY A 353 -3.29 -10.55 3.45
C GLY A 353 -3.54 -11.27 4.77
N MET A 354 -4.49 -10.78 5.54
CA MET A 354 -4.91 -11.42 6.78
C MET A 354 -6.42 -11.30 6.96
N THR A 355 -7.02 -12.33 7.52
CA THR A 355 -8.43 -12.38 7.90
C THR A 355 -8.51 -12.58 9.39
N GLN A 356 -9.02 -11.59 10.12
CA GLN A 356 -9.24 -11.70 11.55
C GLN A 356 -10.67 -12.17 11.84
N TYR A 357 -10.78 -13.25 12.61
CA TYR A 357 -12.05 -13.77 13.08
C TYR A 357 -12.38 -13.18 14.45
N VAL A 358 -13.63 -12.76 14.64
CA VAL A 358 -14.13 -12.24 15.92
C VAL A 358 -15.43 -12.96 16.26
N ASN A 359 -15.62 -13.24 17.55
CA ASN A 359 -16.88 -13.78 18.03
C ASN A 359 -17.94 -12.67 17.98
N VAL A 360 -19.01 -12.88 17.21
CA VAL A 360 -20.04 -11.86 16.98
C VAL A 360 -20.80 -11.45 18.25
N TYR A 361 -20.86 -12.32 19.26
CA TYR A 361 -21.61 -12.07 20.50
C TYR A 361 -20.78 -11.42 21.60
N THR A 362 -19.48 -11.71 21.65
CA THR A 362 -18.59 -11.22 22.72
C THR A 362 -17.58 -10.18 22.26
N GLY A 363 -17.40 -10.01 20.94
CA GLY A 363 -16.37 -9.15 20.35
C GLY A 363 -14.94 -9.67 20.55
N ALA A 364 -14.76 -10.82 21.19
CA ALA A 364 -13.44 -11.40 21.44
C ALA A 364 -12.81 -11.93 20.14
N SER A 365 -11.49 -11.84 20.03
CA SER A 365 -10.74 -12.45 18.93
C SER A 365 -10.98 -13.97 18.90
N ALA A 366 -11.32 -14.50 17.74
CA ALA A 366 -11.46 -15.94 17.47
C ALA A 366 -10.27 -16.47 16.66
N GLY A 367 -9.18 -15.68 16.59
CA GLY A 367 -7.95 -15.96 15.87
C GLY A 367 -7.91 -15.33 14.48
N MET A 368 -6.87 -15.66 13.70
CA MET A 368 -6.53 -14.94 12.49
C MET A 368 -5.94 -15.90 11.47
N ASP A 369 -6.34 -15.80 10.21
CA ASP A 369 -5.67 -16.45 9.09
C ASP A 369 -4.77 -15.44 8.36
N THR A 370 -3.59 -15.88 7.96
CA THR A 370 -2.61 -15.05 7.27
C THR A 370 -2.19 -15.71 5.98
N HIS A 371 -1.95 -14.90 4.95
CA HIS A 371 -1.36 -15.30 3.69
C HIS A 371 -0.28 -14.31 3.34
N SER A 372 0.92 -14.78 3.04
CA SER A 372 2.01 -13.96 2.52
C SER A 372 2.73 -14.75 1.44
N SER A 373 3.13 -14.08 0.36
CA SER A 373 4.00 -14.66 -0.64
C SER A 373 5.00 -13.63 -1.18
N ALA A 374 6.10 -14.15 -1.69
CA ALA A 374 7.15 -13.42 -2.36
C ALA A 374 7.55 -14.20 -3.60
N GLN A 375 7.53 -13.55 -4.75
CA GLN A 375 7.99 -14.12 -6.00
C GLN A 375 9.06 -13.22 -6.60
N VAL A 376 10.16 -13.83 -7.04
CA VAL A 376 11.35 -13.15 -7.50
C VAL A 376 11.79 -13.76 -8.81
N PHE A 377 12.04 -12.91 -9.80
CA PHE A 377 12.79 -13.22 -11.00
C PHE A 377 14.11 -12.45 -10.99
N VAL A 378 15.21 -13.10 -11.35
CA VAL A 378 16.49 -12.45 -11.63
C VAL A 378 16.90 -12.82 -13.04
N PHE A 379 16.87 -11.87 -13.96
CA PHE A 379 17.24 -12.08 -15.36
C PHE A 379 18.67 -11.62 -15.63
N SER A 380 19.42 -12.44 -16.36
CA SER A 380 20.80 -12.15 -16.79
C SER A 380 21.05 -12.75 -18.17
N GLY A 381 21.28 -11.91 -19.18
CA GLY A 381 21.34 -12.36 -20.57
C GLY A 381 20.03 -13.02 -21.00
N ASN A 382 20.12 -14.27 -21.46
CA ASN A 382 18.98 -15.13 -21.79
C ASN A 382 18.60 -16.10 -20.67
N SER A 383 19.26 -16.00 -19.51
CA SER A 383 19.05 -16.89 -18.37
C SER A 383 18.23 -16.19 -17.28
N TYR A 384 17.53 -16.97 -16.46
CA TYR A 384 16.83 -16.45 -15.28
C TYR A 384 16.96 -17.39 -14.08
N GLN A 385 16.82 -16.80 -12.90
CA GLN A 385 16.51 -17.51 -11.67
C GLN A 385 15.12 -17.09 -11.22
N TRP A 386 14.33 -18.07 -10.78
CA TRP A 386 13.00 -17.86 -10.26
C TRP A 386 12.86 -18.48 -8.87
N GLN A 387 12.17 -17.76 -7.99
CA GLN A 387 11.81 -18.26 -6.68
C GLN A 387 10.41 -17.76 -6.32
N ILE A 388 9.58 -18.63 -5.78
CA ILE A 388 8.39 -18.27 -5.03
C ILE A 388 8.51 -18.81 -3.61
N SER A 389 8.04 -18.04 -2.64
CA SER A 389 7.97 -18.44 -1.25
C SER A 389 6.64 -17.94 -0.71
N SER A 390 5.92 -18.79 0.02
CA SER A 390 4.66 -18.45 0.66
C SER A 390 4.63 -18.93 2.10
N ALA A 391 3.92 -18.17 2.92
CA ALA A 391 3.58 -18.51 4.29
C ALA A 391 2.07 -18.31 4.41
N SER A 392 1.32 -19.36 4.72
CA SER A 392 -0.13 -19.23 4.88
C SER A 392 -0.72 -20.14 5.94
N GLY A 393 -1.85 -19.72 6.48
CA GLY A 393 -2.66 -20.45 7.44
C GLY A 393 -2.95 -19.65 8.70
N PHE A 394 -3.67 -20.30 9.60
CA PHE A 394 -4.08 -19.74 10.88
C PHE A 394 -2.87 -19.39 11.75
N VAL A 395 -2.89 -18.24 12.41
CA VAL A 395 -1.86 -17.79 13.35
C VAL A 395 -1.70 -18.85 14.44
N GLY A 396 -0.48 -19.37 14.59
CA GLY A 396 -0.17 -20.53 15.44
C GLY A 396 -0.09 -21.87 14.69
N SER A 397 -0.38 -21.92 13.38
CA SER A 397 -0.29 -23.12 12.52
C SER A 397 0.08 -22.77 11.07
N ILE A 398 0.87 -21.71 10.86
CA ILE A 398 1.28 -21.24 9.53
C ILE A 398 2.20 -22.27 8.87
N LYS A 399 1.92 -22.58 7.61
CA LYS A 399 2.76 -23.44 6.77
C LYS A 399 3.58 -22.60 5.81
N PHE A 400 4.86 -22.98 5.66
CA PHE A 400 5.77 -22.38 4.69
C PHE A 400 5.91 -23.30 3.49
N GLN A 401 5.79 -22.73 2.30
CA GLN A 401 5.97 -23.43 1.03
C GLN A 401 6.84 -22.57 0.11
N GLY A 402 7.49 -23.20 -0.86
CA GLY A 402 8.26 -22.47 -1.84
C GLY A 402 8.76 -23.37 -2.94
N ALA A 403 9.07 -22.75 -4.06
CA ALA A 403 9.67 -23.39 -5.21
C ALA A 403 10.76 -22.49 -5.77
N LYS A 404 11.75 -23.12 -6.41
CA LYS A 404 12.84 -22.43 -7.10
C LYS A 404 13.08 -23.15 -8.40
N SER A 405 13.43 -22.39 -9.43
CA SER A 405 13.90 -22.93 -10.69
C SER A 405 14.89 -21.96 -11.32
N ASN A 406 15.62 -22.45 -12.30
CA ASN A 406 16.46 -21.63 -13.15
C ASN A 406 16.36 -22.18 -14.57
N GLY A 407 16.66 -21.33 -15.55
CA GLY A 407 16.56 -21.77 -16.92
C GLY A 407 16.84 -20.66 -17.91
N GLN A 408 16.42 -20.91 -19.14
CA GLN A 408 16.51 -19.97 -20.25
C GLN A 408 15.14 -19.35 -20.52
N PHE A 409 15.11 -18.06 -20.80
CA PHE A 409 13.89 -17.37 -21.22
C PHE A 409 14.05 -16.81 -22.63
N LYS A 410 12.91 -16.64 -23.31
CA LYS A 410 12.80 -16.03 -24.63
C LYS A 410 11.64 -15.05 -24.63
N VAL A 411 11.70 -14.06 -25.51
CA VAL A 411 10.61 -13.11 -25.76
C VAL A 411 10.08 -13.40 -27.17
N PRO A 412 9.21 -14.42 -27.35
CA PRO A 412 8.76 -14.86 -28.67
C PRO A 412 7.99 -13.77 -29.42
N THR A 413 7.24 -12.94 -28.68
CA THR A 413 6.63 -11.70 -29.15
C THR A 413 6.92 -10.62 -28.12
N ASN A 414 6.74 -9.34 -28.48
CA ASN A 414 6.85 -8.24 -27.53
C ASN A 414 5.74 -8.23 -26.46
N TRP A 415 4.83 -9.21 -26.45
CA TRP A 415 3.75 -9.36 -25.48
C TRP A 415 3.82 -10.69 -24.72
N GLN A 416 4.88 -11.47 -24.90
CA GLN A 416 5.01 -12.78 -24.27
C GLN A 416 6.44 -13.06 -23.81
N ILE A 417 6.55 -13.82 -22.73
CA ILE A 417 7.82 -14.36 -22.25
C ILE A 417 7.66 -15.87 -22.09
N TYR A 418 8.53 -16.61 -22.76
CA TYR A 418 8.66 -18.05 -22.59
C TYR A 418 9.77 -18.34 -21.58
N PHE A 419 9.48 -19.21 -20.62
CA PHE A 419 10.42 -19.73 -19.63
C PHE A 419 10.58 -21.24 -19.81
N SER A 420 11.82 -21.73 -19.80
CA SER A 420 12.10 -23.15 -19.99
C SER A 420 11.68 -24.04 -18.82
N ASP A 421 11.58 -23.49 -17.61
CA ASP A 421 11.32 -24.24 -16.37
C ASP A 421 10.77 -23.34 -15.24
N ILE A 422 9.45 -23.31 -15.08
CA ILE A 422 8.77 -22.78 -13.91
C ILE A 422 7.99 -23.92 -13.28
N GLU A 423 8.43 -24.34 -12.09
CA GLU A 423 7.88 -25.50 -11.36
C GLU A 423 7.99 -26.82 -12.14
N ALA A 424 9.20 -27.12 -12.64
CA ALA A 424 9.56 -28.33 -13.37
C ALA A 424 8.90 -28.47 -14.75
N LYS A 425 8.38 -27.38 -15.32
CA LYS A 425 7.72 -27.36 -16.65
C LYS A 425 7.98 -26.07 -17.41
N PRO A 426 8.09 -26.11 -18.73
CA PRO A 426 8.13 -24.89 -19.53
C PRO A 426 6.78 -24.16 -19.44
N ARG A 427 6.83 -22.82 -19.37
CA ARG A 427 5.64 -21.95 -19.31
C ARG A 427 5.78 -20.74 -20.21
N THR A 428 4.67 -20.31 -20.78
CA THR A 428 4.56 -19.05 -21.51
C THR A 428 3.66 -18.11 -20.72
N TYR A 429 4.12 -16.87 -20.56
CA TYR A 429 3.37 -15.81 -19.92
C TYR A 429 3.05 -14.73 -20.93
N ASP A 430 1.82 -14.24 -20.91
CA ASP A 430 1.49 -12.94 -21.49
C ASP A 430 2.10 -11.87 -20.59
N ALA A 431 2.73 -10.87 -21.22
CA ALA A 431 3.59 -9.94 -20.55
C ALA A 431 3.48 -8.53 -21.14
N TYR A 432 3.52 -7.52 -20.27
CA TYR A 432 3.67 -6.13 -20.68
C TYR A 432 4.35 -5.32 -19.58
N PHE A 433 4.86 -4.15 -19.94
CA PHE A 433 5.22 -3.12 -18.98
C PHE A 433 4.13 -2.06 -18.86
N SER A 434 3.86 -1.58 -17.64
CA SER A 434 3.17 -0.30 -17.44
C SER A 434 4.16 0.74 -16.92
N CYS A 435 4.00 1.99 -17.35
CA CYS A 435 4.83 3.11 -16.90
C CYS A 435 4.29 3.70 -15.59
N ILE A 436 5.22 4.06 -14.70
CA ILE A 436 5.02 4.93 -13.54
C ILE A 436 6.12 5.98 -13.54
N LYS A 437 6.03 6.97 -12.63
CA LYS A 437 7.04 8.04 -12.58
C LYS A 437 8.43 7.46 -12.27
N GLY A 438 9.31 7.53 -13.27
CA GLY A 438 10.71 7.12 -13.16
C GLY A 438 10.96 5.60 -13.24
N ALA A 439 9.94 4.76 -13.44
CA ALA A 439 10.11 3.31 -13.47
C ALA A 439 9.03 2.60 -14.31
N ARG A 440 9.20 1.29 -14.51
CA ARG A 440 8.18 0.41 -15.10
C ARG A 440 7.84 -0.75 -14.18
N ILE A 441 6.59 -1.21 -14.30
CA ILE A 441 6.10 -2.41 -13.63
C ILE A 441 5.95 -3.49 -14.69
N LEU A 442 6.58 -4.65 -14.46
CA LEU A 442 6.41 -5.83 -15.31
C LEU A 442 5.13 -6.55 -14.89
N TRP A 443 4.25 -6.82 -15.83
CA TRP A 443 3.02 -7.59 -15.59
C TRP A 443 3.13 -8.93 -16.29
N LEU A 444 2.87 -10.02 -15.56
CA LEU A 444 2.91 -11.38 -16.10
C LEU A 444 1.59 -12.11 -15.79
N GLN A 445 1.06 -12.82 -16.77
CA GLN A 445 -0.08 -13.73 -16.64
C GLN A 445 0.27 -15.07 -17.29
N ASP A 446 0.10 -16.19 -16.60
CA ASP A 446 0.32 -17.50 -17.20
C ASP A 446 -0.72 -17.71 -18.32
N SER A 447 -0.27 -17.87 -19.56
CA SER A 447 -1.16 -18.01 -20.71
C SER A 447 -2.01 -19.29 -20.65
N ALA A 448 -1.58 -20.32 -19.90
CA ALA A 448 -2.37 -21.53 -19.69
C ALA A 448 -3.47 -21.35 -18.63
N TYR A 449 -3.32 -20.38 -17.72
CA TYR A 449 -4.25 -20.10 -16.63
C TYR A 449 -4.48 -18.59 -16.48
N PRO A 450 -5.26 -17.97 -17.38
CA PRO A 450 -5.43 -16.51 -17.44
C PRO A 450 -6.41 -16.01 -16.35
N ILE A 451 -6.02 -16.11 -15.08
CA ILE A 451 -6.80 -15.67 -13.91
C ILE A 451 -6.59 -14.17 -13.63
N GLY A 452 -5.44 -13.62 -14.01
CA GLY A 452 -5.13 -12.19 -13.95
C GLY A 452 -3.63 -11.92 -14.14
N PHE A 453 -3.27 -10.66 -14.33
CA PHE A 453 -1.87 -10.25 -14.36
C PHE A 453 -1.33 -9.98 -12.96
N THR A 454 -0.11 -10.44 -12.70
CA THR A 454 0.65 -10.16 -11.48
C THR A 454 1.70 -9.09 -11.76
N ALA A 455 1.76 -8.05 -10.94
CA ALA A 455 2.71 -6.95 -11.06
C ALA A 455 4.04 -7.25 -10.36
N TYR A 456 5.15 -6.95 -11.00
CA TYR A 456 6.50 -7.06 -10.46
C TYR A 456 7.21 -5.71 -10.57
N GLY A 457 7.71 -5.23 -9.44
CA GLY A 457 8.57 -4.04 -9.38
C GLY A 457 10.03 -4.43 -9.53
N ARG A 458 10.83 -3.56 -10.15
CA ARG A 458 12.29 -3.75 -10.19
C ARG A 458 12.88 -3.42 -8.82
N SER A 459 13.67 -4.36 -8.27
CA SER A 459 14.46 -4.14 -7.07
C SER A 459 15.85 -3.73 -7.52
N GLU A 460 16.20 -2.46 -7.31
CA GLU A 460 17.59 -1.98 -7.41
C GLU A 460 18.43 -2.46 -6.23
#